data_AF-A0A956CY84-F1
#
_entry.id   AF-A0A956CY84-F1
#
_cell.length_a   1.000
_cell.length_b   1.000
_cell.length_c   1.000
_cell.angle_alpha   90.00
_cell.angle_beta   90.00
_cell.angle_gamma   90.00
#
_symmetry.space_group_name_H-M   'P 1'
#
loop_
_entity.id
_entity.type
_entity.pdbx_description
1 polymer ?
#
loop_
_entity_poly.entity_id
_entity_poly.type
_entity_poly.pdbx_seq_one_letter_code
_entity_poly.pdbx_strand_id
1 'polypeptide(L)'
;MRSPMARPGAGLTLATLLALVASPAEATISEALSLNELVRQSEQILLVTCVGEETLRDDRDRIVTDYAIQVDEVSRGTAQPGQTLTLRRLGGELGDLGMRIEGEPRLVPGERYVVFVYAVGGVLRPVGMSQGVLPVTSEAGALMVHPGGTGLALVLRGPDGRLAPAPAALQHEEPWERLRERLDAVRGAP
;
A
#
# COMPACT_ATOMS: atom_id res chain seq x y z
N MET A 1 -8.21 63.30 -29.39
CA MET A 1 -6.90 62.74 -29.75
C MET A 1 -6.55 61.66 -28.72
N ARG A 2 -6.65 60.38 -29.14
CA ARG A 2 -6.12 59.11 -28.58
C ARG A 2 -6.33 58.75 -27.09
N SER A 3 -7.22 57.78 -26.86
CA SER A 3 -7.26 56.92 -25.66
C SER A 3 -6.00 56.05 -25.54
N PRO A 4 -5.52 55.72 -24.32
CA PRO A 4 -4.64 54.57 -24.13
C PRO A 4 -5.45 53.33 -23.73
N MET A 5 -5.45 52.33 -24.62
CA MET A 5 -5.87 50.96 -24.35
C MET A 5 -4.97 50.34 -23.27
N ALA A 6 -5.56 49.91 -22.14
CA ALA A 6 -4.89 49.04 -21.19
C ALA A 6 -4.67 47.67 -21.85
N ARG A 7 -3.42 47.20 -21.91
CA ARG A 7 -3.04 45.88 -22.43
C ARG A 7 -3.26 44.82 -21.35
N PRO A 8 -4.17 43.84 -21.50
CA PRO A 8 -4.16 42.64 -20.68
C PRO A 8 -3.18 41.66 -21.34
N GLY A 9 -2.03 41.35 -20.74
CA GLY A 9 -1.10 40.48 -21.50
C GLY A 9 0.17 39.93 -20.88
N ALA A 10 0.46 40.12 -19.59
CA ALA A 10 1.68 39.56 -19.00
C ALA A 10 1.44 38.69 -17.76
N GLY A 11 0.47 39.04 -16.91
CA GLY A 11 0.19 38.27 -15.69
C GLY A 11 -0.52 36.94 -15.93
N LEU A 12 -1.42 36.90 -16.93
CA LEU A 12 -2.22 35.71 -17.20
C LEU A 12 -1.41 34.58 -17.86
N THR A 13 -0.42 34.93 -18.69
CA THR A 13 0.41 33.98 -19.44
C THR A 13 1.42 33.23 -18.56
N LEU A 14 1.89 33.83 -17.47
CA LEU A 14 2.83 33.20 -16.55
C LEU A 14 2.13 32.20 -15.60
N ALA A 15 0.90 32.50 -15.17
CA ALA A 15 0.11 31.61 -14.32
C ALA A 15 -0.28 30.30 -15.03
N THR A 16 -0.58 30.35 -16.34
CA THR A 16 -0.91 29.16 -17.12
C THR A 16 0.29 28.26 -17.38
N LEU A 17 1.51 28.81 -17.44
CA LEU A 17 2.74 28.02 -17.60
C LEU A 17 3.16 27.29 -16.32
N LEU A 18 2.90 27.87 -15.13
CA LEU A 18 3.25 27.22 -13.85
C LEU A 18 2.33 26.04 -13.51
N ALA A 19 1.08 26.06 -13.98
CA ALA A 19 0.13 24.97 -13.73
C ALA A 19 0.44 23.68 -14.50
N LEU A 20 1.30 23.73 -15.53
CA LEU A 20 1.60 22.59 -16.40
C LEU A 20 2.75 21.68 -15.90
N VAL A 21 3.38 22.01 -14.77
CA VAL A 21 4.53 21.24 -14.23
C VAL A 21 4.23 20.62 -12.85
N ALA A 22 2.96 20.51 -12.49
CA ALA A 22 2.54 19.76 -11.30
C ALA A 22 2.64 18.26 -11.57
N SER A 23 3.88 17.73 -11.59
CA SER A 23 4.09 16.28 -11.50
C SER A 23 3.54 15.79 -10.16
N PRO A 24 2.85 14.63 -10.10
CA PRO A 24 2.50 14.03 -8.82
C PRO A 24 3.80 13.83 -8.02
N ALA A 25 3.88 14.48 -6.87
CA ALA A 25 5.01 14.32 -5.97
C ALA A 25 4.85 12.96 -5.28
N GLU A 26 5.51 11.92 -5.80
CA GLU A 26 5.68 10.68 -5.06
C GLU A 26 6.60 10.96 -3.86
N ALA A 27 6.02 11.29 -2.71
CA ALA A 27 6.76 11.87 -1.59
C ALA A 27 7.51 10.82 -0.76
N THR A 28 7.28 9.52 -0.98
CA THR A 28 8.01 8.45 -0.28
C THR A 28 8.58 7.46 -1.29
N ILE A 29 9.92 7.40 -1.29
CA ILE A 29 10.70 6.47 -2.11
C ILE A 29 10.95 5.22 -1.27
N SER A 30 10.60 4.06 -1.79
CA SER A 30 10.86 2.76 -1.18
C SER A 30 11.61 1.86 -2.14
N GLU A 31 12.50 1.03 -1.59
CA GLU A 31 13.03 -0.09 -2.36
C GLU A 31 11.88 -1.02 -2.75
N ALA A 32 11.85 -1.39 -4.03
CA ALA A 32 10.83 -2.28 -4.58
C ALA A 32 11.10 -3.71 -4.10
N LEU A 33 10.09 -4.31 -3.48
CA LEU A 33 10.16 -5.71 -3.06
C LEU A 33 9.60 -6.60 -4.16
N SER A 34 10.36 -7.61 -4.53
CA SER A 34 9.86 -8.73 -5.32
C SER A 34 8.90 -9.59 -4.50
N LEU A 35 8.09 -10.43 -5.18
CA LEU A 35 7.21 -11.38 -4.49
C LEU A 35 7.98 -12.29 -3.54
N ASN A 36 9.17 -12.75 -3.95
CA ASN A 36 10.03 -13.59 -3.11
C ASN A 36 10.49 -12.86 -1.84
N GLU A 37 10.74 -11.56 -1.92
CA GLU A 37 11.12 -10.73 -0.78
C GLU A 37 9.95 -10.50 0.16
N LEU A 38 8.75 -10.23 -0.37
CA LEU A 38 7.53 -10.17 0.43
C LEU A 38 7.30 -11.48 1.18
N VAL A 39 7.40 -12.62 0.49
CA VAL A 39 7.25 -13.95 1.10
C VAL A 39 8.29 -14.20 2.19
N ARG A 40 9.57 -13.92 1.89
CA ARG A 40 10.69 -14.16 2.81
C ARG A 40 10.57 -13.34 4.10
N GLN A 41 10.12 -12.09 4.00
CA GLN A 41 9.97 -11.19 5.14
C GLN A 41 8.66 -11.39 5.92
N SER A 42 7.71 -12.14 5.36
CA SER A 42 6.43 -12.42 6.03
C SER A 42 6.59 -13.51 7.09
N GLU A 43 5.80 -13.41 8.15
CA GLU A 43 5.50 -14.53 9.04
C GLU A 43 4.17 -15.19 8.66
N GLN A 44 3.21 -14.39 8.18
CA GLN A 44 1.91 -14.85 7.70
C GLN A 44 1.57 -14.22 6.36
N ILE A 45 0.89 -14.99 5.51
CA ILE A 45 0.34 -14.55 4.22
C ILE A 45 -1.11 -15.02 4.17
N LEU A 46 -2.03 -14.06 4.17
CA LEU A 46 -3.44 -14.30 4.44
C LEU A 46 -4.31 -13.61 3.40
N LEU A 47 -5.39 -14.25 2.95
CA LEU A 47 -6.53 -13.57 2.35
C LEU A 47 -7.45 -13.15 3.49
N VAL A 48 -7.79 -11.87 3.55
CA VAL A 48 -8.56 -11.30 4.66
C VAL A 48 -9.63 -10.34 4.17
N THR A 49 -10.70 -10.23 4.97
CA THR A 49 -11.69 -9.15 4.87
C THR A 49 -11.43 -8.15 5.99
N CYS A 50 -11.33 -6.86 5.67
CA CYS A 50 -11.28 -5.82 6.69
C CYS A 50 -12.67 -5.63 7.28
N VAL A 51 -12.86 -5.87 8.58
CA VAL A 51 -14.18 -5.78 9.22
C VAL A 51 -14.37 -4.49 10.05
N GLY A 52 -13.29 -3.75 10.29
CA GLY A 52 -13.36 -2.46 10.97
C GLY A 52 -11.99 -1.80 11.08
N GLU A 53 -11.99 -0.51 11.44
CA GLU A 53 -10.78 0.24 11.76
C GLU A 53 -11.00 1.12 13.00
N GLU A 54 -9.92 1.34 13.75
CA GLU A 54 -9.88 2.28 14.88
C GLU A 54 -8.55 3.05 14.85
N THR A 55 -8.60 4.37 15.01
CA THR A 55 -7.38 5.17 15.19
C THR A 55 -7.20 5.52 16.66
N LEU A 56 -5.98 5.31 17.16
CA LEU A 56 -5.63 5.53 18.56
C LEU A 56 -4.18 6.00 18.70
N ARG A 57 -3.78 6.34 19.92
CA ARG A 57 -2.37 6.58 20.29
C ARG A 57 -1.78 5.31 20.87
N ASP A 58 -0.67 4.85 20.32
CA ASP A 58 0.04 3.69 20.86
C ASP A 58 0.83 4.03 22.14
N ASP A 59 1.47 3.03 22.75
CA ASP A 59 2.26 3.21 23.99
C ASP A 59 3.43 4.19 23.85
N ARG A 60 3.77 4.60 22.61
CA ARG A 60 4.82 5.58 22.29
C ARG A 60 4.24 6.94 21.89
N ASP A 61 2.97 7.17 22.17
CA ASP A 61 2.23 8.39 21.85
C ASP A 61 2.16 8.70 20.33
N ARG A 62 2.23 7.66 19.49
CA ARG A 62 2.11 7.80 18.03
C ARG A 62 0.68 7.54 17.61
N ILE A 63 0.18 8.33 16.65
CA ILE A 63 -1.11 8.02 16.00
C ILE A 63 -0.93 6.79 15.12
N VAL A 64 -1.76 5.78 15.35
CA VAL A 64 -1.80 4.52 14.60
C VAL A 64 -3.23 4.18 14.25
N THR A 65 -3.44 3.47 13.15
CA THR A 65 -4.73 2.88 12.79
C THR A 65 -4.63 1.37 12.88
N ASP A 66 -5.51 0.77 13.65
CA ASP A 66 -5.69 -0.67 13.81
C ASP A 66 -6.86 -1.13 12.94
N TYR A 67 -6.57 -2.06 12.05
CA TYR A 67 -7.56 -2.76 11.24
C TYR A 67 -7.88 -4.09 11.88
N ALA A 68 -9.17 -4.32 12.16
CA ALA A 68 -9.67 -5.65 12.45
C ALA A 68 -9.79 -6.39 11.11
N ILE A 69 -8.96 -7.40 10.91
CA ILE A 69 -8.94 -8.23 9.70
C ILE A 69 -9.42 -9.64 10.04
N GLN A 70 -10.50 -10.08 9.40
CA GLN A 70 -10.98 -11.45 9.51
C GLN A 70 -10.29 -12.30 8.45
N VAL A 71 -9.72 -13.43 8.86
CA VAL A 71 -9.02 -14.35 7.98
C VAL A 71 -10.04 -15.15 7.18
N ASP A 72 -9.99 -15.01 5.86
CA ASP A 72 -10.80 -15.80 4.93
C ASP A 72 -10.05 -17.10 4.56
N GLU A 73 -8.78 -16.97 4.17
CA GLU A 73 -7.91 -18.09 3.84
C GLU A 73 -6.47 -17.87 4.31
N VAL A 74 -5.78 -18.97 4.62
CA VAL A 74 -4.39 -18.97 5.10
C VAL A 74 -3.50 -19.57 4.01
N SER A 75 -2.65 -18.75 3.39
CA SER A 75 -1.59 -19.26 2.51
C SER A 75 -0.39 -19.68 3.35
N ARG A 76 0.04 -18.85 4.31
CA ARG A 76 1.18 -19.13 5.20
C ARG A 76 0.91 -18.59 6.60
N GLY A 77 1.42 -19.29 7.61
CA GLY A 77 1.39 -18.84 9.00
C GLY A 77 0.59 -19.78 9.90
N THR A 78 0.29 -19.32 11.11
CA THR A 78 -0.39 -20.10 12.15
C THR A 78 -1.80 -19.62 12.45
N ALA A 79 -2.26 -18.53 11.80
CA ALA A 79 -3.65 -18.09 11.89
C ALA A 79 -4.60 -19.16 11.35
N GLN A 80 -5.88 -19.02 11.72
CA GLN A 80 -6.94 -19.93 11.31
C GLN A 80 -8.03 -19.18 10.54
N PRO A 81 -8.67 -19.79 9.53
CA PRO A 81 -9.86 -19.21 8.89
C PRO A 81 -10.94 -18.85 9.92
N GLY A 82 -11.57 -17.69 9.76
CA GLY A 82 -12.54 -17.12 10.70
C GLY A 82 -11.93 -16.37 11.89
N GLN A 83 -10.61 -16.47 12.13
CA GLN A 83 -9.95 -15.70 13.18
C GLN A 83 -9.91 -14.21 12.83
N THR A 84 -10.17 -13.35 13.80
CA THR A 84 -9.94 -11.90 13.67
C THR A 84 -8.58 -11.53 14.26
N LEU A 85 -7.78 -10.81 13.49
CA LEU A 85 -6.45 -10.33 13.87
C LEU A 85 -6.40 -8.81 13.76
N THR A 86 -5.42 -8.19 14.43
CA THR A 86 -5.17 -6.74 14.34
C THR A 86 -3.97 -6.48 13.44
N LEU A 87 -4.20 -5.83 12.30
CA LEU A 87 -3.16 -5.25 11.44
C LEU A 87 -3.08 -3.76 11.72
N ARG A 88 -1.91 -3.30 12.15
CA ARG A 88 -1.69 -1.89 12.48
C ARG A 88 -0.83 -1.21 11.43
N ARG A 89 -1.17 0.03 11.10
CA ARG A 89 -0.33 0.97 10.35
C ARG A 89 -0.01 2.21 11.17
N LEU A 90 0.97 2.97 10.71
CA LEU A 90 1.22 4.31 11.23
C LEU A 90 0.31 5.34 10.55
N GLY A 91 -0.04 6.40 11.28
CA GLY A 91 -0.96 7.42 10.79
C GLY A 91 -2.43 7.08 11.03
N GLY A 92 -3.32 7.97 10.60
CA GLY A 92 -4.75 7.91 10.90
C GLY A 92 -5.32 9.30 11.19
N GLU A 93 -6.60 9.34 11.51
CA GLU A 93 -7.30 10.56 11.92
C GLU A 93 -7.86 10.35 13.33
N LEU A 94 -7.39 11.17 14.28
CA LEU A 94 -7.80 11.11 15.68
C LEU A 94 -8.40 12.45 16.09
N GLY A 95 -9.74 12.53 16.10
CA GLY A 95 -10.45 13.81 16.27
C GLY A 95 -10.06 14.79 15.16
N ASP A 96 -9.58 15.96 15.53
CA ASP A 96 -9.13 17.00 14.57
C ASP A 96 -7.69 16.79 14.07
N LEU A 97 -6.98 15.77 14.57
CA LEU A 97 -5.57 15.52 14.23
C LEU A 97 -5.43 14.39 13.21
N GLY A 98 -5.17 14.76 11.95
CA GLY A 98 -4.81 13.83 10.89
C GLY A 98 -3.29 13.66 10.76
N MET A 99 -2.82 12.43 10.73
CA MET A 99 -1.44 12.08 10.38
C MET A 99 -1.45 11.15 9.17
N ARG A 100 -1.02 11.65 8.01
CA ARG A 100 -0.86 10.86 6.79
C ARG A 100 0.59 10.48 6.62
N ILE A 101 0.85 9.20 6.39
CA ILE A 101 2.16 8.70 6.02
C ILE A 101 2.00 8.08 4.64
N GLU A 102 2.68 8.65 3.65
CA GLU A 102 2.63 8.12 2.29
C GLU A 102 3.12 6.67 2.27
N GLY A 103 2.43 5.87 1.47
CA GLY A 103 2.79 4.47 1.29
C GLY A 103 2.35 3.53 2.40
N GLU A 104 1.85 4.01 3.54
CA GLU A 104 1.16 3.13 4.50
C GLU A 104 -0.14 2.61 3.86
N PRO A 105 -0.45 1.31 4.00
CA PRO A 105 -1.65 0.75 3.37
C PRO A 105 -2.89 1.36 4.00
N ARG A 106 -3.94 1.61 3.21
CA ARG A 106 -5.26 1.96 3.74
C ARG A 106 -6.23 0.85 3.39
N LEU A 107 -6.72 0.14 4.40
CA LEU A 107 -7.75 -0.86 4.23
C LEU A 107 -9.11 -0.18 4.39
N VAL A 108 -10.10 -0.66 3.64
CA VAL A 108 -11.48 -0.17 3.69
C VAL A 108 -12.34 -1.27 4.31
N PRO A 109 -13.09 -0.98 5.39
CA PRO A 109 -14.02 -1.95 5.96
C PRO A 109 -15.01 -2.48 4.90
N GLY A 110 -15.18 -3.79 4.84
CA GLY A 110 -15.97 -4.51 3.84
C GLY A 110 -15.16 -5.03 2.65
N GLU A 111 -13.95 -4.52 2.42
CA GLU A 111 -13.10 -4.92 1.30
C GLU A 111 -12.12 -6.04 1.66
N ARG A 112 -11.65 -6.75 0.63
CA ARG A 112 -10.73 -7.88 0.77
C ARG A 112 -9.31 -7.53 0.35
N TYR A 113 -8.36 -8.21 0.98
CA TYR A 113 -6.93 -8.00 0.76
C TYR A 113 -6.15 -9.32 0.89
N VAL A 114 -5.11 -9.50 0.08
CA VAL A 114 -4.02 -10.41 0.42
C VAL A 114 -2.98 -9.61 1.19
N VAL A 115 -2.67 -10.06 2.40
CA VAL A 115 -1.74 -9.37 3.30
C VAL A 115 -0.51 -10.22 3.60
N PHE A 116 0.66 -9.60 3.44
CA PHE A 116 1.99 -10.09 3.79
C PHE A 116 2.39 -9.40 5.08
N VAL A 117 2.45 -10.14 6.18
CA VAL A 117 2.55 -9.55 7.51
C VAL A 117 3.56 -10.25 8.40
N TYR A 118 4.10 -9.49 9.36
CA TYR A 118 4.95 -9.96 10.44
C TYR A 118 4.49 -9.36 11.77
N ALA A 119 4.74 -10.02 12.89
CA ALA A 119 4.34 -9.53 14.20
C ALA A 119 5.44 -8.67 14.86
N VAL A 120 5.03 -7.55 15.44
CA VAL A 120 5.87 -6.74 16.33
C VAL A 120 5.12 -6.53 17.64
N GLY A 121 5.63 -7.12 18.73
CA GLY A 121 4.98 -7.03 20.04
C GLY A 121 3.56 -7.61 20.05
N GLY A 122 3.31 -8.66 19.26
CA GLY A 122 2.00 -9.32 19.16
C GLY A 122 0.99 -8.65 18.21
N VAL A 123 1.34 -7.52 17.59
CA VAL A 123 0.47 -6.83 16.62
C VAL A 123 1.05 -7.00 15.22
N LEU A 124 0.20 -7.31 14.23
CA LEU A 124 0.66 -7.48 12.85
C LEU A 124 1.02 -6.13 12.22
N ARG A 125 2.05 -6.16 11.38
CA ARG A 125 2.49 -5.07 10.51
C ARG A 125 2.62 -5.57 9.08
N PRO A 126 2.30 -4.73 8.09
CA PRO A 126 2.50 -5.08 6.69
C PRO A 126 4.01 -5.09 6.35
N VAL A 127 4.44 -6.08 5.60
CA VAL A 127 5.78 -6.11 4.99
C VAL A 127 5.85 -5.03 3.91
N GLY A 128 6.88 -4.19 3.93
CA GLY A 128 7.10 -3.20 2.87
C GLY A 128 5.99 -2.15 2.74
N MET A 129 5.30 -1.81 3.84
CA MET A 129 4.19 -0.85 3.85
C MET A 129 3.05 -1.30 2.92
N SER A 130 2.56 -0.45 2.01
CA SER A 130 1.51 -0.82 1.06
C SER A 130 1.92 -1.90 0.05
N GLN A 131 3.23 -2.20 -0.12
CA GLN A 131 3.67 -3.26 -1.03
C GLN A 131 3.15 -4.64 -0.59
N GLY A 132 3.06 -4.88 0.73
CA GLY A 132 2.57 -6.13 1.31
C GLY A 132 1.06 -6.18 1.52
N VAL A 133 0.29 -5.22 1.00
CA VAL A 133 -1.18 -5.22 1.08
C VAL A 133 -1.72 -5.10 -0.34
N LEU A 134 -2.21 -6.22 -0.86
CA LEU A 134 -2.72 -6.33 -2.22
C LEU A 134 -4.25 -6.28 -2.18
N PRO A 135 -4.92 -5.30 -2.79
CA PRO A 135 -6.38 -5.25 -2.85
C PRO A 135 -6.96 -6.46 -3.59
N VAL A 136 -8.16 -6.90 -3.21
CA VAL A 136 -8.85 -8.01 -3.86
C VAL A 136 -10.27 -7.62 -4.22
N THR A 137 -10.61 -7.71 -5.50
CA THR A 137 -11.98 -7.55 -6.00
C THR A 137 -12.60 -8.91 -6.31
N SER A 138 -13.93 -8.96 -6.37
CA SER A 138 -14.67 -10.12 -6.85
C SER A 138 -15.25 -9.82 -8.23
N GLU A 139 -14.77 -10.53 -9.25
CA GLU A 139 -15.15 -10.31 -10.65
C GLU A 139 -15.63 -11.62 -11.26
N ALA A 140 -16.88 -11.65 -11.73
CA ALA A 140 -17.52 -12.84 -12.30
C ALA A 140 -17.39 -14.12 -11.43
N GLY A 141 -17.33 -13.96 -10.10
CA GLY A 141 -17.17 -15.06 -9.15
C GLY A 141 -15.73 -15.49 -8.89
N ALA A 142 -14.74 -14.87 -9.53
CA ALA A 142 -13.32 -15.05 -9.24
C ALA A 142 -12.79 -13.91 -8.35
N LEU A 143 -11.88 -14.24 -7.43
CA LEU A 143 -11.14 -13.25 -6.66
C LEU A 143 -9.94 -12.77 -7.49
N MET A 144 -9.90 -11.47 -7.76
CA MET A 144 -8.84 -10.81 -8.54
C MET A 144 -7.96 -9.99 -7.60
N VAL A 145 -6.67 -10.30 -7.56
CA VAL A 145 -5.68 -9.63 -6.71
C VAL A 145 -5.01 -8.53 -7.51
N HIS A 146 -5.00 -7.32 -6.96
CA HIS A 146 -4.44 -6.12 -7.59
C HIS A 146 -3.04 -5.81 -7.06
N PRO A 147 -2.19 -5.11 -7.84
CA PRO A 147 -0.91 -4.60 -7.35
C PRO A 147 -1.03 -3.77 -6.07
N GLY A 148 -0.12 -4.01 -5.12
CA GLY A 148 0.10 -3.16 -3.95
C GLY A 148 1.10 -2.04 -4.22
N GLY A 149 1.53 -1.37 -3.16
CA GLY A 149 2.54 -0.30 -3.22
C GLY A 149 1.96 1.09 -3.54
N THR A 150 0.64 1.26 -3.46
CA THR A 150 -0.01 2.55 -3.70
C THR A 150 0.57 3.65 -2.81
N GLY A 151 0.92 4.78 -3.42
CA GLY A 151 1.50 5.93 -2.71
C GLY A 151 3.01 5.84 -2.48
N LEU A 152 3.70 4.85 -3.07
CA LEU A 152 5.16 4.73 -3.05
C LEU A 152 5.76 4.95 -4.44
N ALA A 153 6.86 5.70 -4.50
CA ALA A 153 7.83 5.62 -5.59
C ALA A 153 8.70 4.38 -5.37
N LEU A 154 8.45 3.31 -6.13
CA LEU A 154 9.23 2.09 -6.02
C LEU A 154 10.49 2.17 -6.88
N VAL A 155 11.64 1.88 -6.27
CA VAL A 155 12.95 1.97 -6.92
C VAL A 155 13.83 0.77 -6.62
N LEU A 156 14.80 0.52 -7.50
CA LEU A 156 15.94 -0.35 -7.21
C LEU A 156 17.24 0.46 -7.28
N ARG A 157 18.21 0.08 -6.46
CA ARG A 157 19.55 0.64 -6.52
C ARG A 157 20.42 -0.17 -7.48
N GLY A 158 20.88 0.48 -8.54
CA GLY A 158 21.84 -0.10 -9.48
C GLY A 158 23.22 -0.28 -8.86
N PRO A 159 24.09 -1.11 -9.46
CA PRO A 159 25.48 -1.31 -9.03
C PRO A 159 26.31 -0.02 -9.02
N ASP A 160 25.90 0.97 -9.80
CA ASP A 160 26.47 2.32 -9.89
C ASP A 160 25.97 3.27 -8.78
N GLY A 161 25.14 2.75 -7.85
CA GLY A 161 24.56 3.50 -6.75
C GLY A 161 23.35 4.36 -7.14
N ARG A 162 22.94 4.38 -8.42
CA ARG A 162 21.80 5.18 -8.88
C ARG A 162 20.49 4.47 -8.57
N LEU A 163 19.44 5.26 -8.31
CA LEU A 163 18.08 4.74 -8.16
C LEU A 163 17.40 4.76 -9.53
N ALA A 164 16.74 3.65 -9.87
CA ALA A 164 15.90 3.54 -11.06
C ALA A 164 14.49 3.11 -10.66
N PRO A 165 13.42 3.62 -11.31
CA PRO A 165 12.06 3.14 -11.09
C PRO A 165 11.99 1.62 -11.25
N ALA A 166 11.22 0.97 -10.40
CA ALA A 166 11.03 -0.46 -10.44
C ALA A 166 9.56 -0.83 -10.24
N PRO A 167 9.12 -1.97 -10.81
CA PRO A 167 7.76 -2.44 -10.65
C PRO A 167 7.48 -2.93 -9.22
N ALA A 168 6.22 -2.90 -8.82
CA ALA A 168 5.76 -3.64 -7.64
C ALA A 168 5.88 -5.16 -7.84
N ALA A 169 5.80 -5.92 -6.74
CA ALA A 169 5.86 -7.39 -6.74
C ALA A 169 4.84 -8.03 -7.70
N LEU A 170 3.67 -7.41 -7.83
CA LEU A 170 2.64 -7.74 -8.81
C LEU A 170 2.47 -6.56 -9.77
N GLN A 171 2.56 -6.80 -11.07
CA GLN A 171 2.51 -5.75 -12.10
C GLN A 171 1.13 -5.57 -12.73
N HIS A 172 0.35 -6.65 -12.79
CA HIS A 172 -0.99 -6.69 -13.32
C HIS A 172 -1.87 -7.49 -12.36
N GLU A 173 -3.17 -7.21 -12.36
CA GLU A 173 -4.11 -8.01 -11.61
C GLU A 173 -4.08 -9.48 -12.07
N GLU A 174 -4.21 -10.41 -11.12
CA GLU A 174 -4.29 -11.83 -11.43
C GLU A 174 -5.23 -12.56 -10.47
N PRO A 175 -5.78 -13.73 -10.84
CA PRO A 175 -6.63 -14.50 -9.95
C PRO A 175 -5.89 -14.92 -8.67
N TRP A 176 -6.57 -14.89 -7.52
CA TRP A 176 -6.03 -15.32 -6.22
C TRP A 176 -5.39 -16.70 -6.31
N GLU A 177 -6.03 -17.64 -7.00
CA GLU A 177 -5.53 -19.00 -7.15
C GLU A 177 -4.18 -19.07 -7.84
N ARG A 178 -3.98 -18.24 -8.87
CA ARG A 178 -2.70 -18.16 -9.58
C ARG A 178 -1.62 -17.56 -8.70
N LEU A 179 -1.93 -16.52 -7.92
CA LEU A 179 -0.99 -15.97 -6.96
C LEU A 179 -0.63 -17.02 -5.90
N ARG A 180 -1.61 -17.75 -5.38
CA ARG A 180 -1.41 -18.80 -4.37
C ARG A 180 -0.46 -19.91 -4.85
N GLU A 181 -0.63 -20.39 -6.09
CA GLU A 181 0.30 -21.34 -6.71
C GLU A 181 1.74 -20.79 -6.76
N ARG A 182 1.91 -19.51 -7.10
CA ARG A 182 3.23 -18.85 -7.10
C ARG A 182 3.80 -18.77 -5.69
N LEU A 183 3.00 -18.47 -4.68
CA LEU A 183 3.44 -18.41 -3.27
C LEU A 183 3.92 -19.78 -2.77
N ASP A 184 3.24 -20.86 -3.16
CA ASP A 184 3.63 -22.22 -2.82
C ASP A 184 4.94 -22.63 -3.52
N ALA A 185 5.12 -22.23 -4.78
CA ALA A 185 6.37 -22.45 -5.52
C ALA A 185 7.58 -21.77 -4.86
N VAL A 186 7.40 -20.57 -4.29
CA VAL A 186 8.47 -19.87 -3.55
C VAL A 186 8.83 -20.60 -2.26
N ARG A 187 7.86 -21.23 -1.58
CA ARG A 187 8.12 -22.03 -0.38
C ARG A 187 8.91 -23.31 -0.67
N GLY A 188 8.69 -23.91 -1.84
CA GLY A 188 9.36 -25.14 -2.26
C GLY A 188 10.78 -24.95 -2.80
N ALA A 189 11.23 -23.70 -2.99
CA ALA A 189 12.60 -23.42 -3.42
C ALA A 189 13.59 -23.68 -2.27
N PRO A 190 14.74 -24.34 -2.55
CA PRO A 190 15.72 -24.75 -1.53
C PRO A 190 16.44 -23.58 -0.84
#